data_AF-A0A813LJ79-F1
#
_entry.id   AF-A0A813LJ79-F1
#
_cell.length_a   1.000
_cell.length_b   1.000
_cell.length_c   1.000
_cell.angle_alpha   90.00
_cell.angle_beta   90.00
_cell.angle_gamma   90.00
#
_symmetry.space_group_name_H-M   'P 1'
#
loop_
_entity.id
_entity.type
_entity.pdbx_description
1 polymer ?
#
loop_
_entity_poly.entity_id
_entity_poly.type
_entity_poly.pdbx_seq_one_letter_code
_entity_poly.pdbx_strand_id
1 'polypeptide(L)'
;DGATVVKLKVGKDPSQDAERTNVAAELLLRRAGPEARLRLDANQAWTVDEAATFIAALSDSTVAIIEYLEEPVRWSAEGGPEKLLGDWEVLSERTSRRIPFAADESLTEGTVTCRHLE
;
A
#
# COMPACT_ATOMS: atom_id res chain seq x y z
N ASP A 1 -10.62 -2.32 -26.68
CA ASP A 1 -10.09 -2.93 -25.45
C ASP A 1 -9.07 -2.01 -24.79
N GLY A 2 -9.12 -1.86 -23.48
CA GLY A 2 -8.21 -0.99 -22.71
C GLY A 2 -7.94 -1.61 -21.35
N ALA A 3 -6.80 -1.27 -20.72
CA ALA A 3 -6.45 -1.79 -19.41
C ALA A 3 -7.52 -1.37 -18.38
N THR A 4 -8.12 -2.35 -17.71
CA THR A 4 -9.05 -2.16 -16.59
C THR A 4 -8.33 -2.23 -15.23
N VAL A 5 -7.11 -2.75 -15.22
CA VAL A 5 -6.26 -2.90 -14.03
C VAL A 5 -4.98 -2.09 -14.22
N VAL A 6 -4.63 -1.26 -13.23
CA VAL A 6 -3.40 -0.44 -13.23
C VAL A 6 -2.67 -0.60 -11.90
N LYS A 7 -1.34 -0.71 -11.92
CA LYS A 7 -0.49 -0.58 -10.72
C LYS A 7 0.22 0.77 -10.73
N LEU A 8 0.09 1.55 -9.65
CA LEU A 8 0.78 2.83 -9.47
C LEU A 8 1.86 2.71 -8.40
N LYS A 9 3.03 3.27 -8.71
CA LYS A 9 4.10 3.46 -7.73
C LYS A 9 3.81 4.70 -6.90
N VAL A 10 3.82 4.54 -5.58
CA VAL A 10 3.73 5.59 -4.56
C VAL A 10 4.97 5.47 -3.66
N GLY A 11 5.00 6.15 -2.52
CA GLY A 11 6.13 6.05 -1.58
C GLY A 11 7.07 7.25 -1.60
N LYS A 12 6.61 8.41 -2.06
CA LYS A 12 7.34 9.67 -1.95
C LYS A 12 6.70 10.49 -0.84
N ASP A 13 6.02 11.56 -1.20
CA ASP A 13 5.30 12.41 -0.26
C ASP A 13 3.87 11.87 -0.09
N PRO A 14 3.44 11.47 1.12
CA PRO A 14 2.13 10.85 1.34
C PRO A 14 0.94 11.66 0.82
N SER A 15 0.97 12.98 1.03
CA SER A 15 -0.14 13.86 0.66
C SER A 15 -0.22 14.04 -0.86
N GLN A 16 0.92 14.31 -1.51
CA GLN A 16 0.99 14.43 -2.97
C GLN A 16 0.71 13.11 -3.68
N ASP A 17 1.15 11.99 -3.11
CA ASP A 17 0.88 10.67 -3.67
C ASP A 17 -0.62 10.33 -3.56
N ALA A 18 -1.29 10.69 -2.46
CA ALA A 18 -2.73 10.52 -2.32
C ALA A 18 -3.51 11.37 -3.36
N GLU A 19 -3.10 12.63 -3.56
CA GLU A 19 -3.67 13.50 -4.59
C GLU A 19 -3.55 12.88 -5.99
N ARG A 20 -2.34 12.45 -6.37
CA ARG A 20 -2.09 11.80 -7.67
C ARG A 20 -2.88 10.51 -7.82
N THR A 21 -2.99 9.73 -6.75
CA THR A 21 -3.74 8.47 -6.73
C THR A 21 -5.23 8.72 -6.95
N ASN A 22 -5.80 9.73 -6.30
CA ASN A 22 -7.20 10.12 -6.49
C ASN A 22 -7.48 10.55 -7.95
N VAL A 23 -6.61 11.37 -8.54
CA VAL A 23 -6.73 11.78 -9.95
C VAL A 23 -6.64 10.59 -10.91
N ALA A 24 -5.68 9.68 -10.68
CA ALA A 24 -5.52 8.49 -11.52
C ALA A 24 -6.71 7.53 -11.40
N ALA A 25 -7.23 7.33 -10.18
CA ALA A 25 -8.42 6.52 -9.94
C ALA A 25 -9.66 7.07 -10.66
N GLU A 26 -9.86 8.38 -10.61
CA GLU A 26 -10.97 9.05 -11.30
C GLU A 26 -10.86 8.89 -12.83
N LEU A 27 -9.67 9.01 -13.40
CA LEU A 27 -9.41 8.76 -14.82
C LEU A 27 -9.70 7.31 -15.21
N LEU A 28 -9.27 6.35 -14.38
CA LEU A 28 -9.50 4.93 -14.62
C LEU A 28 -10.99 4.59 -14.55
N LEU A 29 -11.71 5.10 -13.55
CA LEU A 29 -13.16 4.95 -13.40
C LEU A 29 -13.92 5.49 -14.61
N ARG A 30 -13.55 6.68 -15.11
CA ARG A 30 -14.14 7.24 -16.35
C ARG A 30 -13.94 6.33 -17.57
N ARG A 31 -12.82 5.61 -17.63
CA ARG A 31 -12.43 4.81 -18.79
C ARG A 31 -12.96 3.37 -18.75
N ALA A 32 -12.95 2.75 -17.57
CA ALA A 32 -13.21 1.33 -17.36
C ALA A 32 -14.50 1.08 -16.54
N GLY A 33 -15.08 2.10 -15.93
CA GLY A 33 -16.31 1.99 -15.16
C GLY A 33 -16.16 1.02 -13.98
N PRO A 34 -17.17 0.16 -13.72
CA PRO A 34 -17.15 -0.79 -12.60
C PRO A 34 -16.03 -1.83 -12.66
N GLU A 35 -15.40 -2.04 -13.82
CA GLU A 35 -14.30 -3.00 -13.99
C GLU A 35 -12.93 -2.42 -13.60
N ALA A 36 -12.87 -1.13 -13.24
CA ALA A 36 -11.65 -0.48 -12.79
C ALA A 36 -11.07 -1.16 -11.54
N ARG A 37 -9.78 -1.49 -11.57
CA ARG A 37 -9.01 -2.00 -10.44
C ARG A 37 -7.69 -1.26 -10.33
N LEU A 38 -7.33 -0.87 -9.12
CA LEU A 38 -6.12 -0.13 -8.83
C LEU A 38 -5.27 -0.91 -7.82
N ARG A 39 -3.99 -1.07 -8.14
CA ARG A 39 -2.98 -1.62 -7.25
C ARG A 39 -2.00 -0.52 -6.91
N LEU A 40 -1.60 -0.43 -5.66
CA LEU A 40 -0.62 0.55 -5.22
C LEU A 40 0.62 -0.18 -4.73
N ASP A 41 1.77 0.44 -4.92
CA ASP A 41 3.04 -0.16 -4.54
C ASP A 41 3.98 0.93 -4.02
N ALA A 42 4.21 0.90 -2.71
CA ALA A 42 5.00 1.89 -1.97
C ALA A 42 6.46 1.46 -1.79
N ASN A 43 6.83 0.22 -2.14
CA ASN A 43 8.18 -0.32 -1.99
C ASN A 43 8.85 0.05 -0.65
N GLN A 44 8.15 -0.17 0.46
CA GLN A 44 8.70 0.04 1.81
C GLN A 44 9.14 1.47 2.12
N ALA A 45 8.52 2.47 1.48
CA ALA A 45 9.02 3.83 1.57
C ALA A 45 8.65 4.58 2.85
N TRP A 46 7.47 4.30 3.42
CA TRP A 46 6.89 5.13 4.48
C TRP A 46 7.08 4.55 5.89
N THR A 47 6.99 5.42 6.88
CA THR A 47 6.64 5.07 8.26
C THR A 47 5.15 4.75 8.37
N VAL A 48 4.71 4.17 9.50
CA VAL A 48 3.28 3.95 9.79
C VAL A 48 2.48 5.27 9.73
N ASP A 49 3.05 6.38 10.22
CA ASP A 49 2.40 7.70 10.21
C ASP A 49 2.21 8.27 8.81
N GLU A 50 3.24 8.15 7.98
CA GLU A 50 3.20 8.57 6.58
C GLU A 50 2.21 7.72 5.77
N ALA A 51 2.23 6.39 5.94
CA ALA A 51 1.26 5.51 5.29
C ALA A 51 -0.19 5.81 5.74
N ALA A 52 -0.40 6.08 7.03
CA ALA A 52 -1.72 6.46 7.55
C ALA A 52 -2.19 7.80 6.95
N THR A 53 -1.28 8.76 6.77
CA THR A 53 -1.55 10.05 6.12
C THR A 53 -1.99 9.86 4.68
N PHE A 54 -1.29 9.02 3.91
CA PHE A 54 -1.67 8.66 2.55
C PHE A 54 -3.07 8.03 2.49
N ILE A 55 -3.34 6.99 3.29
CA ILE A 55 -4.61 6.25 3.28
C ILE A 55 -5.78 7.12 3.71
N ALA A 56 -5.59 8.00 4.71
CA ALA A 56 -6.64 8.90 5.18
C ALA A 56 -7.09 9.90 4.10
N ALA A 57 -6.16 10.33 3.24
CA ALA A 57 -6.40 11.31 2.18
C ALA A 57 -7.01 10.70 0.88
N LEU A 58 -7.16 9.38 0.80
CA LEU A 58 -7.82 8.74 -0.34
C LEU A 58 -9.34 8.99 -0.30
N SER A 59 -9.91 9.29 -1.47
CA SER A 59 -11.36 9.41 -1.63
C SER A 59 -12.03 8.03 -1.52
N ASP A 60 -13.30 7.99 -1.12
CA ASP A 60 -14.04 6.73 -1.04
C ASP A 60 -14.15 6.03 -2.40
N SER A 61 -14.27 6.79 -3.49
CA SER A 61 -14.29 6.24 -4.85
C SER A 61 -12.96 5.60 -5.27
N THR A 62 -11.85 6.17 -4.79
CA THR A 62 -10.51 5.61 -4.97
C THR A 62 -10.35 4.32 -4.19
N VAL A 63 -10.73 4.35 -2.90
CA VAL A 63 -10.68 3.18 -2.02
C VAL A 63 -11.50 2.01 -2.59
N ALA A 64 -12.67 2.29 -3.14
CA ALA A 64 -13.57 1.26 -3.68
C ALA A 64 -12.99 0.44 -4.84
N ILE A 65 -11.97 0.95 -5.54
CA ILE A 65 -11.30 0.23 -6.64
C ILE A 65 -9.90 -0.26 -6.28
N ILE A 66 -9.38 0.05 -5.11
CA ILE A 66 -8.07 -0.43 -4.67
C ILE A 66 -8.17 -1.91 -4.30
N GLU A 67 -7.40 -2.75 -4.99
CA GLU A 67 -7.26 -4.17 -4.63
C GLU A 67 -6.32 -4.35 -3.43
N TYR A 68 -5.21 -3.61 -3.41
CA TYR A 68 -4.25 -3.61 -2.31
C TYR A 68 -3.27 -2.43 -2.38
N LEU A 69 -2.62 -2.16 -1.24
CA LEU A 69 -1.38 -1.38 -1.13
C LEU A 69 -0.22 -2.32 -0.76
N GLU A 70 0.73 -2.44 -1.69
CA GLU A 70 1.91 -3.30 -1.60
C GLU A 70 3.03 -2.59 -0.84
N GLU A 71 3.57 -3.28 0.17
CA GLU A 71 4.69 -2.84 1.01
C GLU A 71 4.55 -1.41 1.56
N PRO A 72 3.47 -1.10 2.30
CA PRO A 72 3.16 0.27 2.71
C PRO A 72 4.24 0.90 3.60
N VAL A 73 4.89 0.10 4.43
CA VAL A 73 5.81 0.58 5.47
C VAL A 73 7.19 -0.02 5.32
N ARG A 74 8.20 0.73 5.77
CA ARG A 74 9.59 0.31 5.74
C ARG A 74 9.80 -0.97 6.54
N TRP A 75 10.44 -1.96 5.91
CA TRP A 75 10.99 -3.11 6.60
C TRP A 75 12.25 -2.72 7.38
N SER A 76 12.38 -3.20 8.62
CA SER A 76 13.64 -3.22 9.35
C SER A 76 14.03 -4.67 9.63
N ALA A 77 15.28 -5.05 9.34
CA ALA A 77 15.80 -6.36 9.73
C ALA A 77 15.74 -6.56 11.26
N GLU A 78 15.84 -5.45 12.00
CA GLU A 78 15.56 -5.37 13.43
C GLU A 78 14.07 -5.65 13.69
N GLY A 79 13.75 -6.81 14.28
CA GLY A 79 12.39 -7.24 14.64
C GLY A 79 11.77 -8.29 13.71
N GLY A 80 12.38 -8.56 12.54
CA GLY A 80 11.94 -9.62 11.62
C GLY A 80 10.49 -9.48 11.11
N PRO A 81 9.92 -10.57 10.55
CA PRO A 81 8.56 -10.58 10.02
C PRO A 81 7.47 -10.22 11.05
N GLU A 82 7.66 -10.54 12.33
CA GLU A 82 6.68 -10.25 13.38
C GLU A 82 6.47 -8.75 13.56
N LYS A 83 7.55 -7.97 13.53
CA LYS A 83 7.45 -6.50 13.60
C LYS A 83 6.71 -5.93 12.40
N LEU A 84 6.98 -6.43 11.18
CA LEU A 84 6.26 -6.00 9.98
C LEU A 84 4.75 -6.22 10.14
N LEU A 85 4.34 -7.42 10.58
CA LEU A 85 2.94 -7.75 10.78
C LEU A 85 2.29 -6.87 11.86
N GLY A 86 3.03 -6.56 12.94
CA GLY A 86 2.57 -5.63 13.97
C GLY A 86 2.38 -4.20 13.45
N ASP A 87 3.32 -3.68 12.66
CA ASP A 87 3.20 -2.35 12.04
C ASP A 87 1.99 -2.29 11.09
N TRP A 88 1.69 -3.38 10.38
CA TRP A 88 0.52 -3.50 9.52
C TRP A 88 -0.79 -3.57 10.30
N GLU A 89 -0.82 -4.24 11.44
CA GLU A 89 -1.97 -4.26 12.34
C GLU A 89 -2.28 -2.86 12.86
N VAL A 90 -1.26 -2.15 13.37
CA VAL A 90 -1.38 -0.76 13.81
C VAL A 90 -1.89 0.15 12.68
N LEU A 91 -1.30 0.04 11.49
CA LEU A 91 -1.73 0.83 10.32
C LEU A 91 -3.18 0.52 9.92
N SER A 92 -3.55 -0.76 9.91
CA SER A 92 -4.90 -1.22 9.60
C SER A 92 -5.92 -0.64 10.59
N GLU A 93 -5.61 -0.65 11.88
CA GLU A 93 -6.51 -0.10 12.90
C GLU A 93 -6.67 1.40 12.80
N ARG A 94 -5.55 2.13 12.63
CA ARG A 94 -5.56 3.59 12.49
C ARG A 94 -6.34 4.08 11.28
N THR A 95 -6.41 3.27 10.24
CA THR A 95 -7.11 3.58 9.00
C THR A 95 -8.47 2.91 8.90
N SER A 96 -8.98 2.32 9.99
CA SER A 96 -10.25 1.60 10.02
C SER A 96 -10.35 0.50 8.97
N ARG A 97 -9.21 -0.14 8.64
CA ARG A 97 -9.07 -1.21 7.65
C ARG A 97 -9.56 -0.77 6.27
N ARG A 98 -9.32 0.50 5.90
CA ARG A 98 -9.84 1.11 4.65
C ARG A 98 -9.40 0.39 3.39
N ILE A 99 -8.18 -0.16 3.37
CA ILE A 99 -7.61 -0.84 2.21
C ILE A 99 -6.88 -2.13 2.63
N PRO A 100 -6.85 -3.18 1.78
CA PRO A 100 -6.02 -4.35 2.00
C PRO A 100 -4.52 -4.06 1.78
N PHE A 101 -3.64 -4.79 2.47
CA PHE A 101 -2.20 -4.73 2.26
C PHE A 101 -1.69 -5.99 1.58
N ALA A 102 -0.65 -5.82 0.77
CA ALA A 102 0.06 -6.90 0.11
C ALA A 102 1.56 -6.83 0.44
N ALA A 103 2.18 -8.00 0.54
CA ALA A 103 3.62 -8.12 0.70
C ALA A 103 4.19 -8.73 -0.58
N ASP A 104 5.50 -8.54 -0.76
CA ASP A 104 6.25 -9.15 -1.85
C ASP A 104 7.34 -10.08 -1.29
N GLU A 105 8.45 -10.24 -2.00
CA GLU A 105 9.61 -11.05 -1.64
C GLU A 105 10.24 -10.70 -0.28
N SER A 106 10.00 -9.49 0.24
CA SER A 106 10.51 -9.02 1.55
C SER A 106 10.14 -9.93 2.72
N LEU A 107 8.97 -10.58 2.69
CA LEU A 107 8.59 -11.59 3.68
C LEU A 107 9.52 -12.82 3.65
N THR A 108 9.99 -13.19 2.47
CA THR A 108 10.87 -14.36 2.30
C THR A 108 12.33 -14.04 2.62
N GLU A 109 12.82 -12.86 2.23
CA GLU A 109 14.17 -12.40 2.55
C GLU A 109 14.36 -12.22 4.06
N GLY A 110 13.39 -11.60 4.74
CA GLY A 110 13.39 -11.42 6.18
C GLY A 110 13.49 -12.72 6.98
N THR A 111 12.84 -13.77 6.47
CA THR A 111 12.86 -15.11 7.07
C THR A 111 14.23 -15.80 6.94
N VAL A 112 14.96 -15.54 5.86
CA VAL A 112 16.31 -16.11 5.64
C VAL A 112 17.35 -15.42 6.51
N THR A 113 17.26 -14.10 6.70
CA THR A 113 18.18 -13.34 7.56
C THR A 113 18.06 -13.68 9.05
N CYS A 114 16.86 -13.95 9.58
CA CYS A 114 16.70 -14.37 10.99
C CYS A 114 17.46 -15.66 11.31
N ARG A 115 17.51 -16.63 10.38
CA ARG A 115 18.18 -17.93 10.60
C ARG A 115 19.71 -17.86 10.60
N HIS A 116 20.30 -16.75 10.17
CA HIS A 116 21.76 -16.56 10.16
C HIS A 116 22.29 -15.85 11.41
N LEU A 117 21.40 -15.42 12.30
CA LEU A 117 21.72 -14.76 13.57
C LEU A 117 21.52 -15.68 14.80
N GLU A 118 21.12 -16.95 14.57
CA GLU A 118 21.02 -18.01 15.60
C GLU A 118 22.30 -18.86 15.68
#